data_AF-H8XT24-F1
#
_entry.id   AF-H8XT24-F1
#
_cell.length_a   1.000
_cell.length_b   1.000
_cell.length_c   1.000
_cell.angle_alpha   90.00
_cell.angle_beta   90.00
_cell.angle_gamma   90.00
#
_symmetry.space_group_name_H-M   'P 1'
#
loop_
_entity.id
_entity.type
_entity.pdbx_description
1 polymer ?
#
loop_
_entity_poly.entity_id
_entity_poly.type
_entity_poly.pdbx_seq_one_letter_code
_entity_poly.pdbx_strand_id
1 'polypeptide(L)' 'MVAKKTKSKSKKKKTISAKKMCSRIIQREGVKKDGTLKKGYRYVKGGRVVKAKAKK' A
#
# COMPACT_ATOMS: atom_id res chain seq x y z
N MET A 1 -20.69 -15.00 -44.38
CA MET A 1 -20.27 -15.06 -42.95
C MET A 1 -19.11 -14.09 -42.76
N VAL A 2 -19.30 -12.95 -42.08
CA VAL A 2 -18.21 -11.99 -41.82
C VAL A 2 -17.91 -11.98 -40.32
N ALA A 3 -16.72 -12.47 -39.97
CA ALA A 3 -16.26 -12.54 -38.59
C ALA A 3 -16.06 -11.13 -38.01
N LYS A 4 -16.91 -10.75 -37.04
CA LYS A 4 -16.70 -9.55 -36.23
C LYS A 4 -15.45 -9.73 -35.35
N LYS A 5 -14.35 -9.08 -35.72
CA LYS A 5 -13.15 -8.92 -34.87
C LYS A 5 -13.55 -8.24 -33.55
N THR A 6 -13.57 -9.00 -32.46
CA THR A 6 -13.74 -8.46 -31.11
C THR A 6 -12.49 -7.69 -30.73
N LYS A 7 -12.56 -6.35 -30.71
CA LYS A 7 -11.50 -5.50 -30.15
C LYS A 7 -11.29 -5.91 -28.69
N SER A 8 -10.11 -6.44 -28.38
CA SER A 8 -9.70 -6.76 -27.02
C SER A 8 -9.77 -5.48 -26.20
N LYS A 9 -10.60 -5.47 -25.15
CA LYS A 9 -10.67 -4.36 -24.19
C LYS A 9 -9.30 -4.26 -23.50
N SER A 10 -8.46 -3.37 -23.98
CA SER A 10 -7.18 -3.06 -23.34
C SER A 10 -7.47 -2.68 -21.89
N LYS A 11 -6.86 -3.41 -20.95
CA LYS A 11 -6.99 -3.15 -19.52
C LYS A 11 -6.47 -1.73 -19.25
N LYS A 12 -7.38 -0.75 -19.14
CA LYS A 12 -7.04 0.63 -18.78
C LYS A 12 -6.16 0.56 -17.52
N LYS A 13 -4.90 1.00 -17.63
CA LYS A 13 -4.00 1.14 -16.48
C LYS A 13 -4.70 2.07 -15.50
N LYS A 14 -5.15 1.54 -14.36
CA LYS A 14 -5.79 2.35 -13.32
C LYS A 14 -4.74 3.35 -12.82
N THR A 15 -4.92 4.62 -13.16
CA THR A 15 -4.09 5.71 -12.67
C THR A 15 -4.17 5.70 -11.14
N ILE A 16 -3.01 5.78 -10.49
CA ILE A 16 -2.95 5.77 -9.03
C ILE A 16 -3.56 7.09 -8.56
N SER A 17 -4.61 7.02 -7.74
CA SER A 17 -5.24 8.24 -7.20
C SER A 17 -4.23 9.03 -6.35
N ALA A 18 -4.37 10.36 -6.33
CA ALA A 18 -3.50 11.24 -5.54
C ALA A 18 -3.41 10.80 -4.06
N LYS A 19 -4.54 10.39 -3.47
CA LYS A 19 -4.59 9.82 -2.11
C LYS A 19 -3.63 8.63 -1.92
N LYS A 20 -3.57 7.73 -2.90
CA LYS A 20 -2.70 6.54 -2.85
C LYS A 20 -1.22 6.90 -3.07
N MET A 21 -0.94 7.90 -3.89
CA MET A 21 0.41 8.47 -4.07
C MET A 21 0.91 9.09 -2.76
N CYS A 22 0.14 10.01 -2.17
CA CYS A 22 0.50 10.68 -0.91
C CYS A 22 0.65 9.68 0.25
N SER A 23 -0.21 8.66 0.33
CA SER A 23 -0.14 7.65 1.40
C SER A 23 1.14 6.80 1.41
N ARG A 24 1.89 6.76 0.30
CA ARG A 24 3.19 6.10 0.20
C ARG A 24 4.34 7.02 0.62
N ILE A 25 4.19 8.32 0.40
CA ILE A 25 5.21 9.34 0.68
C ILE A 25 5.19 9.74 2.16
N ILE A 26 4.01 9.75 2.78
CA ILE A 26 3.87 10.03 4.22
C ILE A 26 4.60 8.93 5.00
N GLN A 27 5.74 9.29 5.58
CA GLN A 27 6.53 8.39 6.43
C GLN A 27 5.68 7.99 7.63
N ARG A 28 5.33 6.71 7.69
CA ARG A 28 4.57 6.17 8.80
C ARG A 28 5.46 6.14 10.04
N GLU A 29 4.98 6.73 11.12
CA GLU A 29 5.67 6.71 12.40
C GLU A 29 6.01 5.27 12.82
N GLY A 30 7.24 5.04 13.26
CA GLY A 30 7.72 3.70 13.61
C GLY A 30 8.20 2.82 12.44
N VAL A 31 8.17 3.31 11.19
CA VAL A 31 8.74 2.64 10.01
C VAL A 31 10.04 3.34 9.57
N LYS A 32 11.06 2.58 9.18
CA LYS A 32 12.30 3.09 8.59
C LYS A 32 12.08 3.48 7.12
N LYS A 33 13.05 4.20 6.54
CA LYS A 33 13.08 4.49 5.10
C LYS A 33 13.08 3.21 4.26
N ASP A 34 13.66 2.13 4.79
CA ASP A 34 13.74 0.82 4.14
C ASP A 34 12.43 0.01 4.20
N GLY A 35 11.37 0.56 4.83
CA GLY A 35 10.07 -0.11 4.97
C GLY A 35 9.97 -1.11 6.13
N THR A 36 11.06 -1.34 6.88
CA THR A 36 11.07 -2.18 8.08
C THR A 36 10.65 -1.39 9.33
N LEU A 37 10.15 -2.08 10.36
CA LEU A 37 9.79 -1.43 11.63
C LEU A 37 11.01 -1.02 12.45
N LYS A 38 10.90 0.10 13.16
CA LYS A 38 11.85 0.50 14.22
C LYS A 38 11.74 -0.47 15.41
N LYS A 39 12.85 -0.69 16.12
CA LYS A 39 12.87 -1.53 17.34
C LYS A 39 11.86 -0.98 18.36
N GLY A 40 11.07 -1.86 18.96
CA GLY A 40 10.02 -1.46 19.89
C GLY A 40 8.74 -0.95 19.22
N TYR A 41 8.52 -1.22 17.93
CA TYR A 41 7.23 -1.04 17.25
C TYR A 41 6.69 -2.38 16.76
N ARG A 42 5.36 -2.48 16.62
CA ARG A 42 4.67 -3.68 16.10
C ARG A 42 3.50 -3.30 15.20
N TYR A 43 3.13 -4.20 14.31
CA TYR A 43 1.88 -4.10 13.55
C TYR A 43 0.70 -4.57 14.42
N VAL A 44 -0.44 -3.89 14.29
CA VAL A 44 -1.73 -4.34 14.81
C VAL A 44 -2.71 -4.59 13.68
N LYS A 45 -3.87 -5.20 14.01
CA LYS A 45 -4.92 -5.56 13.06
C LYS A 45 -5.28 -4.36 12.16
N GLY A 46 -5.20 -4.58 10.85
CA GLY A 46 -5.39 -3.53 9.84
C GLY A 46 -4.11 -2.81 9.40
N GLY A 47 -2.91 -3.34 9.71
CA GLY A 47 -1.64 -2.81 9.20
C GLY A 47 -1.20 -1.48 9.82
N ARG A 48 -1.79 -1.11 10.96
CA ARG A 48 -1.39 0.07 11.74
C ARG A 48 -0.13 -0.25 12.54
N VAL A 49 0.78 0.72 12.64
CA VAL A 49 2.04 0.60 13.38
C VAL A 49 1.86 1.26 14.75
N VAL A 50 2.20 0.57 15.83
CA VAL A 50 2.10 1.09 17.21
C VAL A 50 3.37 0.76 17.99
N LYS A 51 3.69 1.58 18.99
CA LYS A 51 4.80 1.30 19.91
C LYS A 51 4.48 0.05 20.73
N ALA A 52 5.40 -0.89 20.76
CA ALA A 52 5.29 -2.10 21.54
C ALA A 52 5.36 -1.75 23.03
N LYS A 53 4.23 -1.86 23.73
CA LYS A 53 4.22 -1.93 25.19
C LYS A 53 4.98 -3.18 25.62
N ALA A 54 5.94 -3.04 26.54
CA ALA A 54 6.56 -4.16 27.22
C ALA A 54 5.45 -4.98 27.91
N LYS A 55 5.50 -6.30 27.77
CA LYS A 55 4.68 -7.16 28.62
C LYS A 55 5.28 -7.06 30.03
N LYS A 56 4.43 -6.72 31.00
CA LYS A 56 4.77 -6.84 32.42
C LYS A 56 5.06 -8.31 32.74
#